data_AF-A0AA36GCP0-F1
#
_entry.id   AF-A0AA36GCP0-F1
#
_cell.length_a   1.000
_cell.length_b   1.000
_cell.length_c   1.000
_cell.angle_alpha   90.00
_cell.angle_beta   90.00
_cell.angle_gamma   90.00
#
_symmetry.space_group_name_H-M   'P 1'
#
loop_
_entity.id
_entity.type
_entity.pdbx_description
1 polymer ?
#
loop_
_entity_poly.entity_id
_entity_poly.type
_entity_poly.pdbx_seq_one_letter_code
_entity_poly.pdbx_strand_id
1 'polypeptide(L)'
;MRFLHIVALTIVFCSFADALKIKKSKKEPTYIQVPPEVEGGSPRYVKAPKVLTEYDKCKMECRRQRDAVNRKDNIAALREQLAALEAEEAAAAKAAEGSVPGEQPDNLQAKDVHILLNREA
;
A
#
# COMPACT_ATOMS: atom_id res chain seq x y z
N MET A 1 -2.57 -22.34 -26.68
CA MET A 1 -3.41 -22.71 -25.51
C MET A 1 -3.09 -21.88 -24.25
N ARG A 2 -1.84 -21.77 -23.79
CA ARG A 2 -1.49 -21.01 -22.56
C ARG A 2 -1.83 -19.52 -22.62
N PHE A 3 -1.62 -18.85 -23.76
CA PHE A 3 -2.00 -17.44 -23.94
C PHE A 3 -3.51 -17.20 -23.85
N LEU A 4 -4.34 -18.12 -24.37
CA LEU A 4 -5.79 -18.05 -24.29
C LEU A 4 -6.30 -18.13 -22.84
N HIS A 5 -5.67 -18.98 -22.03
CA HIS A 5 -5.98 -19.07 -20.59
C HIS A 5 -5.57 -17.81 -19.83
N ILE A 6 -4.40 -17.22 -20.14
CA ILE A 6 -3.95 -15.98 -19.49
C ILE A 6 -4.93 -14.84 -19.81
N VAL A 7 -5.33 -14.68 -21.08
CA VAL A 7 -6.31 -13.66 -21.49
C VAL A 7 -7.67 -13.88 -20.82
N ALA A 8 -8.17 -15.11 -20.80
CA ALA A 8 -9.44 -15.43 -20.13
C ALA A 8 -9.40 -15.12 -18.62
N LEU A 9 -8.29 -15.45 -17.93
CA LEU A 9 -8.11 -15.15 -16.52
C LEU A 9 -8.05 -13.64 -16.25
N THR A 10 -7.36 -12.87 -17.10
CA THR A 10 -7.30 -11.40 -16.96
C THR A 10 -8.67 -10.75 -17.12
N ILE A 11 -9.51 -11.20 -18.06
CA ILE A 11 -10.85 -10.64 -18.28
C ILE A 11 -11.78 -10.92 -17.09
N VAL A 12 -11.73 -12.14 -16.54
CA VAL A 12 -12.48 -12.52 -15.34
C VAL A 12 -12.03 -11.68 -14.14
N PHE A 13 -10.72 -11.48 -13.99
CA PHE A 13 -10.16 -10.70 -12.89
C PHE A 13 -10.54 -9.21 -12.98
N CYS A 14 -10.50 -8.61 -14.16
CA CYS A 14 -10.93 -7.22 -14.38
C CYS A 14 -12.41 -7.02 -14.01
N SER A 15 -13.29 -7.94 -14.41
CA SER A 15 -14.72 -7.89 -14.06
C SER A 15 -14.96 -7.98 -12.55
N PHE A 16 -14.17 -8.78 -11.84
CA PHE A 16 -14.26 -8.93 -10.39
C PHE A 16 -13.78 -7.68 -9.64
N ALA A 17 -12.73 -7.01 -10.13
CA ALA A 17 -12.23 -5.77 -9.54
C ALA A 17 -13.25 -4.63 -9.61
N ASP A 18 -14.02 -4.56 -10.70
CA ASP A 18 -15.10 -3.58 -10.83
C ASP A 18 -16.31 -3.88 -9.94
N ALA A 19 -16.62 -5.15 -9.68
CA ALA A 19 -17.65 -5.56 -8.73
C ALA A 19 -17.31 -5.22 -7.26
N LEU A 20 -16.02 -5.11 -6.90
CA LEU A 20 -15.60 -4.74 -5.55
C LEU A 20 -15.70 -3.22 -5.27
N LYS A 21 -16.04 -2.40 -6.26
CA LYS A 21 -16.37 -0.96 -6.10
C LYS A 21 -17.80 -0.74 -5.58
N ILE A 22 -18.41 -1.72 -4.92
CA ILE A 22 -19.70 -1.56 -4.25
C ILE A 22 -19.57 -0.48 -3.17
N LYS A 23 -20.30 0.60 -3.42
CA LYS A 23 -20.40 1.86 -2.66
C LYS A 23 -20.45 1.59 -1.15
N LYS A 24 -19.46 2.11 -0.42
CA LYS A 24 -19.54 2.28 1.04
C LYS A 24 -20.80 3.09 1.35
N SER A 25 -21.80 2.46 1.98
CA SER A 25 -22.98 3.17 2.47
C SER A 25 -22.53 4.17 3.53
N LYS A 26 -22.79 5.46 3.26
CA LYS A 26 -22.60 6.54 4.23
C LYS A 26 -23.59 6.30 5.37
N LYS A 27 -23.11 5.72 6.48
CA LYS A 27 -23.88 5.67 7.74
C LYS A 27 -24.06 7.11 8.24
N GLU A 28 -25.30 7.56 8.29
CA GLU A 28 -25.69 8.89 8.74
C GLU A 28 -25.24 9.12 10.20
N PRO A 29 -24.59 10.24 10.54
CA PRO A 29 -24.13 10.50 11.89
C PRO A 29 -25.28 10.96 12.78
N THR A 30 -25.63 10.16 13.80
CA THR A 30 -26.52 10.56 14.89
C THR A 30 -25.83 11.64 15.75
N TYR A 31 -26.49 12.78 15.96
CA TYR A 31 -25.99 13.87 16.82
C TYR A 31 -26.68 13.83 18.19
N ILE A 32 -25.91 14.04 19.27
CA ILE A 32 -26.43 14.16 20.63
C ILE A 32 -26.21 15.61 21.08
N GLN A 33 -27.22 16.20 21.71
CA GLN A 33 -27.10 17.53 22.33
C GLN A 33 -26.28 17.42 23.60
N VAL A 34 -25.15 18.13 23.66
CA VAL A 34 -24.36 18.23 24.87
C VAL A 34 -24.87 19.43 25.68
N PRO A 35 -25.23 19.24 26.96
CA PRO A 35 -25.63 20.33 27.83
C PRO A 35 -24.55 21.41 27.90
N PRO A 36 -24.93 22.70 27.95
CA PRO A 36 -23.96 23.79 28.02
C PRO A 36 -23.17 23.72 29.33
N GLU A 37 -21.85 23.92 29.22
CA GLU A 37 -20.90 23.91 30.34
C GLU A 37 -21.03 25.16 31.24
N VAL A 38 -21.90 26.11 30.85
CA VAL A 38 -22.10 27.42 31.48
C VAL A 38 -23.59 27.79 31.48
N GLU A 39 -24.09 28.36 32.57
CA GLU A 39 -25.49 28.84 32.66
C GLU A 39 -25.72 29.96 31.62
N GLY A 40 -26.61 29.70 30.65
CA GLY A 40 -26.94 30.62 29.55
C GLY A 40 -26.31 30.32 28.18
N GLY A 41 -25.52 29.24 28.05
CA GLY A 41 -24.92 28.84 26.77
C GLY A 41 -25.88 28.11 25.81
N SER A 42 -25.77 28.36 24.50
CA SER A 42 -26.53 27.61 23.48
C SER A 42 -26.08 26.13 23.41
N PRO A 43 -27.00 25.15 23.29
CA PRO A 43 -26.64 23.73 23.18
C PRO A 43 -25.72 23.46 21.99
N ARG A 44 -24.62 22.72 22.22
CA ARG A 44 -23.73 22.26 21.15
C ARG A 44 -24.14 20.86 20.72
N TYR A 45 -24.42 20.68 19.42
CA TYR A 45 -24.65 19.36 18.84
C TYR A 45 -23.32 18.73 18.49
N VAL A 46 -22.96 17.66 19.20
CA VAL A 46 -21.72 16.92 18.98
C VAL A 46 -22.07 15.58 18.33
N LYS A 47 -21.24 15.12 17.39
CA LYS A 47 -21.43 13.80 16.78
C LYS A 47 -21.37 12.74 17.88
N ALA A 48 -22.40 11.90 17.97
CA ALA A 48 -22.43 10.80 18.93
C ALA A 48 -21.21 9.89 18.70
N PRO A 49 -20.44 9.55 19.76
CA PRO A 49 -19.44 8.50 19.67
C PRO A 49 -20.13 7.23 19.18
N LYS A 50 -19.69 6.73 18.03
CA LYS A 50 -20.27 5.52 17.46
C LYS A 50 -19.95 4.36 18.39
N VAL A 51 -20.96 3.91 19.12
CA VAL A 51 -20.84 2.74 20.00
C VAL A 51 -20.60 1.53 19.10
N LEU A 52 -19.34 1.08 19.05
CA LEU A 52 -18.97 -0.15 18.38
C LEU A 52 -19.67 -1.30 19.10
N THR A 53 -20.44 -2.09 18.34
CA THR A 53 -21.06 -3.29 18.86
C THR A 53 -19.97 -4.30 19.26
N GLU A 54 -20.27 -5.22 20.17
CA GLU A 54 -19.32 -6.29 20.56
C GLU A 54 -18.89 -7.14 19.35
N TYR A 55 -19.79 -7.33 18.38
CA TYR A 55 -19.47 -7.98 17.11
C TYR A 55 -18.46 -7.17 16.28
N ASP A 56 -18.61 -5.84 16.20
CA ASP A 56 -17.65 -5.01 15.47
C ASP A 56 -16.26 -5.01 16.13
N LYS A 57 -16.20 -5.07 17.46
CA LYS A 57 -14.94 -5.22 18.20
C LYS A 57 -14.27 -6.55 17.87
N CYS A 58 -15.02 -7.65 17.92
CA CYS A 58 -14.54 -8.99 17.56
C CYS A 58 -14.03 -9.04 16.11
N LYS A 59 -14.78 -8.46 15.17
CA LYS A 59 -14.40 -8.38 13.75
C LYS A 59 -13.07 -7.64 13.53
N MET A 60 -12.85 -6.54 14.25
CA MET A 60 -11.61 -5.77 14.16
C MET A 60 -10.42 -6.55 14.70
N GLU A 61 -10.60 -7.30 15.79
CA GLU A 61 -9.55 -8.14 16.35
C GLU A 61 -9.20 -9.31 15.43
N CYS A 62 -10.20 -10.00 14.86
CA CYS A 62 -9.95 -11.04 13.85
C CYS A 62 -9.20 -10.49 12.63
N ARG A 63 -9.55 -9.27 12.18
CA ARG A 63 -8.84 -8.61 11.08
C ARG A 63 -7.38 -8.31 11.45
N ARG A 64 -7.14 -7.83 12.66
CA ARG A 64 -5.79 -7.53 13.16
C ARG A 64 -4.91 -8.77 13.19
N GLN A 65 -5.44 -9.90 13.64
CA GLN A 65 -4.71 -11.17 13.68
C GLN A 65 -4.37 -11.67 12.27
N ARG A 66 -5.33 -11.66 11.36
CA ARG A 66 -5.09 -12.01 9.94
C ARG A 66 -4.03 -11.12 9.30
N ASP A 67 -4.13 -9.80 9.51
CA ASP A 67 -3.17 -8.86 8.94
C ASP A 67 -1.78 -8.97 9.60
N ALA A 68 -1.68 -9.52 10.81
CA ALA A 68 -0.40 -9.86 11.44
C ALA A 68 0.24 -11.12 10.83
N VAL A 69 -0.56 -12.13 10.47
CA VAL A 69 -0.07 -13.34 9.76
C VAL A 69 0.40 -12.97 8.36
N ASN A 70 -0.41 -12.27 7.57
CA ASN A 70 -0.05 -11.87 6.20
C ASN A 70 1.23 -11.02 6.12
N ARG A 71 1.50 -10.22 7.16
CA ARG A 71 2.75 -9.44 7.25
C ARG A 71 3.98 -10.32 7.43
N LYS A 72 3.88 -11.39 8.22
CA LYS A 72 4.99 -12.35 8.39
C LYS A 72 5.31 -13.05 7.06
N ASP A 73 4.27 -13.46 6.34
CA ASP A 73 4.43 -14.13 5.05
C ASP A 73 5.05 -13.19 3.99
N ASN A 74 4.64 -11.91 3.97
CA ASN A 74 5.26 -10.90 3.10
C ASN A 74 6.73 -10.67 3.43
N ILE A 75 7.08 -10.58 4.72
CA ILE A 75 8.48 -10.41 5.14
C ILE A 75 9.33 -11.61 4.74
N ALA A 76 8.80 -12.83 4.83
CA ALA A 76 9.49 -14.04 4.39
C ALA A 76 9.77 -14.01 2.87
N ALA A 77 8.76 -13.69 2.07
CA ALA A 77 8.90 -13.56 0.62
C ALA A 77 9.91 -12.47 0.21
N LEU A 78 9.91 -11.32 0.90
CA LEU A 78 10.87 -10.24 0.65
C LEU A 78 12.30 -10.64 0.99
N ARG A 79 12.50 -11.42 2.07
CA ARG A 79 13.83 -11.95 2.43
C ARG A 79 14.35 -12.93 1.38
N GLU A 80 13.48 -13.77 0.83
CA GLU A 80 13.85 -14.69 -0.24
C GLU A 80 14.26 -13.94 -1.51
N GLN A 81 13.51 -12.89 -1.90
CA GLN A 81 13.86 -12.04 -3.04
C GLN A 81 15.19 -11.30 -2.84
N LEU A 82 15.46 -10.79 -1.64
CA LEU A 82 16.74 -10.15 -1.33
C LEU A 82 17.90 -11.15 -1.42
N ALA A 83 17.74 -12.36 -0.88
CA ALA A 83 18.78 -13.38 -0.97
C ALA A 83 19.06 -13.80 -2.43
N ALA A 84 18.02 -13.85 -3.27
CA ALA A 84 18.18 -14.13 -4.69
C ALA A 84 18.95 -12.99 -5.41
N LEU A 85 18.57 -11.74 -5.15
CA LEU A 85 19.24 -10.58 -5.75
C LEU A 85 20.69 -10.42 -5.26
N GLU A 86 20.96 -10.66 -3.98
CA GLU A 86 22.34 -10.63 -3.44
C GLU A 86 23.22 -11.71 -4.09
N ALA A 87 22.67 -12.89 -4.38
CA ALA A 87 23.40 -13.93 -5.11
C ALA A 87 23.67 -13.55 -6.57
N GLU A 88 22.71 -12.90 -7.24
CA GLU A 88 22.86 -12.40 -8.60
C GLU A 88 23.89 -11.26 -8.68
N GLU A 89 23.87 -10.31 -7.73
CA GLU A 89 24.86 -9.24 -7.64
C GLU A 89 26.27 -9.77 -7.34
N ALA A 90 26.40 -10.76 -6.44
CA ALA A 90 27.68 -11.41 -6.17
C ALA A 90 28.21 -12.17 -7.41
N ALA A 91 27.33 -12.78 -8.21
CA ALA A 91 27.71 -13.42 -9.47
C ALA A 91 28.12 -12.40 -10.53
N ALA A 92 27.41 -11.26 -10.63
CA ALA A 92 27.72 -10.17 -11.54
C ALA A 92 29.04 -9.46 -11.19
N ALA A 93 29.32 -9.25 -9.90
CA ALA A 93 30.59 -8.70 -9.42
C ALA A 93 31.77 -9.61 -9.76
N LYS A 94 31.61 -10.93 -9.59
CA LYS A 94 32.64 -11.92 -9.98
C LYS A 94 32.82 -12.03 -11.50
N ALA A 95 31.77 -11.75 -12.28
CA ALA A 95 31.88 -11.67 -13.74
C ALA A 95 32.59 -10.39 -14.20
N ALA A 96 32.44 -9.27 -13.47
CA ALA A 96 33.10 -8.00 -13.74
C ALA A 96 34.60 -7.99 -13.38
N GLU A 97 35.02 -8.76 -12.36
CA GLU A 97 36.45 -8.94 -12.04
C GLU A 97 37.24 -9.73 -13.11
N GLY A 98 36.55 -10.34 -14.09
CA GLY A 98 37.14 -11.08 -15.20
C GLY A 98 37.23 -10.32 -16.53
N SER A 99 36.75 -9.07 -16.63
CA SER A 99 36.75 -8.31 -17.88
C SER A 99 37.34 -6.90 -17.70
N VAL A 100 38.67 -6.81 -17.80
CA VAL A 100 39.31 -5.56 -18.23
C VAL A 100 39.15 -5.46 -19.75
N PRO A 101 38.39 -4.48 -20.23
CA PRO A 101 38.93 -3.61 -21.26
C PRO A 101 38.77 -2.16 -20.81
N GLY A 102 39.88 -1.43 -20.77
CA GLY A 102 39.84 -0.01 -20.47
C GLY A 102 39.06 0.75 -21.54
N GLU A 103 38.14 1.63 -21.13
CA GLU A 103 37.90 2.91 -21.79
C GLU A 103 37.09 3.84 -20.86
N GLN A 104 37.76 4.90 -20.41
CA GLN A 104 37.34 6.25 -20.02
C GLN A 104 35.86 6.55 -19.61
N PRO A 105 35.61 7.16 -18.43
CA PRO A 105 34.30 7.65 -18.04
C PRO A 105 34.24 9.18 -18.13
N ASP A 106 33.76 9.73 -19.25
CA ASP A 106 33.34 11.12 -19.29
C ASP A 106 31.99 11.21 -20.01
N ASN A 107 31.02 11.90 -19.38
CA ASN A 107 29.74 12.35 -19.96
C ASN A 107 28.46 11.53 -19.65
N LEU A 108 28.05 11.47 -18.38
CA LEU A 108 26.65 11.28 -17.99
C LEU A 108 26.34 12.02 -16.66
N GLN A 109 26.48 13.34 -16.63
CA GLN A 109 26.05 14.14 -15.45
C GLN A 109 25.31 15.45 -15.80
N ALA A 110 24.81 15.64 -17.02
CA ALA A 110 24.13 16.89 -17.40
C ALA A 110 22.59 16.80 -17.51
N LYS A 111 21.98 15.60 -17.54
CA LYS A 111 20.53 15.47 -17.78
C LYS A 111 19.68 15.26 -16.52
N ASP A 112 20.22 14.67 -15.46
CA ASP A 112 19.44 14.36 -14.26
C ASP A 112 19.24 15.55 -13.32
N VAL A 113 20.10 16.58 -13.40
CA VAL A 113 19.96 17.78 -12.56
C VAL A 113 18.80 18.67 -13.04
N HIS A 114 18.47 18.66 -14.34
CA HIS A 114 17.42 19.54 -14.86
C HIS A 114 16.00 19.06 -14.52
N ILE A 115 15.82 17.76 -14.23
CA ILE A 115 14.50 17.19 -13.87
C ILE A 115 14.15 17.51 -12.41
N LEU A 116 15.14 17.68 -11.53
CA LEU A 116 14.89 17.96 -10.12
C LEU A 116 14.53 19.43 -9.84
N LEU A 117 14.92 20.38 -10.71
CA LEU A 117 14.62 21.80 -10.52
C LEU A 117 13.22 22.24 -11.00
N ASN A 118 12.52 21.42 -11.78
CA ASN A 118 11.18 21.77 -12.30
C ASN A 118 10.02 21.11 -11.54
N ARG A 119 10.30 20.42 -10.42
CA ARG A 119 9.26 19.75 -9.62
C ARG A 119 8.77 20.54 -8.41
N GLU A 120 9.39 21.68 -8.11
CA GLU A 120 9.06 22.54 -6.97
C GLU A 120 8.60 23.97 -7.36
N ALA A 121 8.16 24.19 -8.61
CA ALA A 121 7.52 25.44 -9.03
C ALA A 121 6.07 25.22 -9.46
#